data_AF-A0A2S8EPU7-F1
#
_entry.id   AF-A0A2S8EPU7-F1
#
_cell.length_a   1.000
_cell.length_b   1.000
_cell.length_c   1.000
_cell.angle_alpha   90.00
_cell.angle_beta   90.00
_cell.angle_gamma   90.00
#
_symmetry.space_group_name_H-M   'P 1'
#
loop_
_entity.id
_entity.type
_entity.pdbx_description
1 polymer ?
#
loop_
_entity_poly.entity_id
_entity_poly.type
_entity_poly.pdbx_seq_one_letter_code
_entity_poly.pdbx_strand_id
1 'polypeptide(L)' 'VGAWFLFLPPYSPDLNPIEMAFAKLKALIRRAAARTYDDLWRAVGHVCDLFTDEECYNFFKAAGCETN' A
#
# COMPACT_ATOMS: atom_id res chain seq x y z
N VAL A 1 16.35 0.80 19.34
CA VAL A 1 15.26 0.26 18.50
C VAL A 1 15.88 -0.23 17.20
N GLY A 2 15.50 -1.42 16.73
CA GLY A 2 16.03 -2.04 15.50
C GLY A 2 14.91 -2.70 14.70
N ALA A 3 15.23 -3.32 13.57
CA ALA A 3 14.28 -4.03 12.72
C ALA A 3 14.45 -5.55 12.84
N TRP A 4 13.39 -6.30 12.56
CA TRP A 4 13.39 -7.76 12.47
C TRP A 4 12.78 -8.19 11.13
N PHE A 5 13.16 -9.39 10.65
CA PHE A 5 12.64 -9.93 9.39
C PHE A 5 11.41 -10.78 9.65
N LEU A 6 10.32 -10.46 8.95
CA LEU A 6 9.14 -11.30 8.84
C LEU A 6 9.23 -12.11 7.54
N PHE A 7 9.40 -13.42 7.65
CA PHE A 7 9.44 -14.31 6.48
C PHE A 7 8.03 -14.78 6.13
N LEU A 8 7.63 -14.56 4.87
CA LEU A 8 6.34 -15.00 4.34
C LEU A 8 6.52 -16.30 3.53
N PRO A 9 5.52 -17.21 3.54
CA PRO A 9 5.54 -18.35 2.64
C PRO A 9 5.53 -17.92 1.16
N PRO A 10 6.15 -18.68 0.26
CA PRO A 10 6.14 -18.37 -1.18
C PRO A 10 4.71 -18.18 -1.70
N TYR A 11 4.53 -17.23 -2.63
CA TYR A 11 3.25 -16.96 -3.30
C TYR A 11 2.06 -16.70 -2.36
N SER A 12 2.31 -16.08 -1.20
CA SER A 12 1.27 -15.72 -0.22
C SER A 12 0.97 -14.22 -0.22
N PRO A 13 0.37 -13.66 -1.29
CA PRO A 13 0.10 -12.22 -1.39
C PRO A 13 -0.88 -11.74 -0.30
N ASP A 14 -1.79 -12.62 0.16
CA ASP A 14 -2.77 -12.30 1.20
C ASP A 14 -2.12 -12.01 2.57
N LEU A 15 -0.88 -12.48 2.78
CA LEU A 15 -0.10 -12.24 3.99
C LEU A 15 0.83 -11.02 3.88
N ASN A 16 0.79 -10.32 2.74
CA ASN A 16 1.65 -9.18 2.48
C ASN A 16 0.84 -7.87 2.51
N PRO A 17 0.96 -7.04 3.57
CA PRO A 17 0.09 -5.87 3.77
C PRO A 17 0.21 -4.83 2.66
N ILE A 18 1.33 -4.80 1.94
CA ILE A 18 1.55 -3.86 0.83
C ILE A 18 0.64 -4.16 -0.36
N GLU A 19 0.19 -5.41 -0.56
CA GLU A 19 -0.63 -5.79 -1.72
C GLU A 19 -1.99 -5.07 -1.70
N MET A 20 -2.63 -4.98 -0.54
CA MET A 20 -3.90 -4.26 -0.37
C MET A 20 -3.75 -2.77 -0.63
N ALA A 21 -2.72 -2.14 -0.04
CA ALA A 21 -2.42 -0.73 -0.26
C ALA A 21 -2.13 -0.44 -1.74
N PHE A 22 -1.33 -1.29 -2.39
CA PHE A 22 -0.99 -1.14 -3.81
C PHE A 22 -2.17 -1.40 -4.73
N ALA A 23 -3.11 -2.28 -4.37
CA ALA A 23 -4.35 -2.46 -5.12
C ALA A 23 -5.17 -1.16 -5.17
N LYS A 24 -5.38 -0.50 -4.01
CA LYS A 24 -6.04 0.81 -3.92
C LYS A 24 -5.28 1.89 -4.70
N LEU A 25 -3.97 2.00 -4.48
CA LEU A 25 -3.09 2.96 -5.15
C LEU A 25 -3.19 2.83 -6.68
N LYS A 26 -3.07 1.59 -7.21
CA LYS A 26 -3.20 1.30 -8.64
C LYS A 26 -4.56 1.71 -9.19
N ALA A 27 -5.64 1.44 -8.46
CA ALA A 27 -7.00 1.81 -8.88
C ALA A 27 -7.16 3.33 -9.01
N LEU A 28 -6.67 4.09 -8.02
CA LEU A 28 -6.79 5.55 -7.99
C LEU A 28 -5.89 6.23 -9.04
N ILE A 29 -4.66 5.77 -9.20
CA ILE A 29 -3.75 6.28 -10.25
C ILE A 29 -4.34 6.02 -11.65
N ARG A 30 -4.89 4.83 -11.90
CA ARG A 30 -5.54 4.52 -13.19
C ARG A 30 -6.72 5.45 -13.47
N ARG A 31 -7.48 5.81 -12.43
CA ARG A 31 -8.58 6.77 -12.54
C ARG A 31 -8.11 8.19 -12.87
N ALA A 32 -6.92 8.58 -12.43
CA ALA A 32 -6.33 9.89 -12.74
C ALA A 32 -5.95 10.05 -14.23
N ALA A 33 -5.77 8.94 -14.97
CA ALA A 33 -5.56 8.92 -16.42
C ALA A 33 -4.41 9.82 -16.93
N ALA A 34 -3.36 10.02 -16.12
CA ALA A 34 -2.19 10.81 -16.47
C ALA A 34 -1.49 10.29 -17.75
N ARG A 35 -1.02 11.21 -18.59
CA ARG A 35 -0.36 10.89 -19.88
C ARG A 35 1.10 11.30 -19.95
N THR A 36 1.61 11.94 -18.91
CA THR A 36 3.01 12.33 -18.76
C THR A 36 3.56 11.76 -17.46
N TYR A 37 4.88 11.67 -17.38
CA TYR A 37 5.58 11.22 -16.18
C TYR A 37 5.33 12.17 -14.99
N ASP A 38 5.40 13.47 -15.24
CA ASP A 38 5.22 14.49 -14.18
C ASP A 38 3.79 14.50 -13.63
N ASP A 39 2.80 14.35 -14.52
CA ASP A 39 1.40 14.25 -14.10
C ASP A 39 1.14 12.97 -13.31
N LEU A 40 1.76 11.86 -13.72
CA LEU A 40 1.68 10.60 -12.98
C LEU A 40 2.27 10.75 -11.58
N TRP A 41 3.43 11.38 -11.44
CA TRP A 41 4.06 11.60 -10.15
C TRP A 41 3.22 12.48 -9.22
N ARG A 42 2.67 13.57 -9.75
CA ARG A 42 1.74 14.42 -8.99
C ARG A 42 0.50 13.64 -8.56
N ALA A 43 -0.08 12.84 -9.45
CA ALA A 43 -1.22 11.98 -9.13
C ALA A 43 -0.88 10.95 -8.03
N VAL A 44 0.30 10.33 -8.08
CA VAL A 44 0.78 9.43 -7.01
C VAL A 44 0.82 10.15 -5.67
N GLY A 45 1.42 11.35 -5.62
CA GLY A 45 1.49 12.16 -4.40
C GLY A 45 0.10 12.45 -3.82
N HIS A 46 -0.80 12.98 -4.65
CA HIS A 46 -2.18 13.25 -4.24
C HIS A 46 -2.93 11.99 -3.76
N VAL A 47 -2.67 10.84 -4.38
CA VAL A 47 -3.29 9.58 -3.97
C VAL A 47 -2.73 9.09 -2.64
N CYS A 48 -1.43 9.26 -2.38
CA CYS A 48 -0.82 8.94 -1.09
C CYS A 48 -1.47 9.74 0.06
N ASP A 49 -1.81 11.01 -0.18
CA ASP A 49 -2.50 11.87 0.80
C ASP A 49 -3.91 11.38 1.18
N LEU A 50 -4.49 10.43 0.41
CA LEU A 50 -5.81 9.86 0.69
C LEU A 50 -5.78 8.65 1.63
N PHE A 51 -4.60 8.18 2.01
CA PHE A 51 -4.45 7.09 2.97
C PHE A 51 -4.45 7.65 4.38
N THR A 52 -5.36 7.16 5.22
CA THR A 52 -5.37 7.52 6.64
C THR A 52 -4.51 6.54 7.44
N ASP A 53 -4.01 6.99 8.59
CA ASP A 53 -3.25 6.12 9.51
C ASP A 53 -4.04 4.87 9.91
N GLU A 54 -5.35 5.03 10.17
CA GLU A 54 -6.25 3.94 10.51
C GLU A 54 -6.40 2.94 9.37
N GLU A 55 -6.54 3.41 8.13
CA GLU A 55 -6.64 2.53 6.96
C GLU A 55 -5.33 1.75 6.75
N CYS A 56 -4.19 2.43 6.86
CA CYS A 56 -2.87 1.80 6.80
C CYS A 56 -2.74 0.70 7.86
N TYR A 57 -3.11 0.99 9.11
CA TYR A 57 -3.11 0.02 10.20
C TYR A 57 -4.00 -1.19 9.91
N ASN A 58 -5.18 -0.97 9.31
CA ASN A 58 -6.09 -2.05 8.93
C ASN A 58 -5.50 -3.01 7.88
N PHE A 59 -4.63 -2.54 6.97
CA PHE A 59 -3.91 -3.42 6.04
C PHE A 59 -2.94 -4.36 6.76
N PHE A 60 -2.18 -3.84 7.74
CA PHE A 60 -1.31 -4.67 8.57
C PHE A 60 -2.10 -5.72 9.35
N LYS A 61 -3.20 -5.30 9.98
CA LYS A 61 -4.09 -6.20 10.72
C LYS A 61 -4.68 -7.29 9.82
N ALA A 62 -5.17 -6.94 8.62
CA ALA A 62 -5.72 -7.90 7.67
C ALA A 62 -4.69 -8.94 7.20
N ALA A 63 -3.43 -8.55 7.07
CA ALA A 63 -2.32 -9.44 6.71
C ALA A 63 -1.74 -10.22 7.92
N GLY A 64 -2.30 -10.09 9.13
CA GLY A 64 -1.78 -10.73 10.34
C GLY A 64 -0.43 -10.17 10.80
N CYS A 65 -0.08 -8.95 10.36
CA CYS A 65 1.15 -8.24 10.69
C CYS A 65 0.93 -7.24 11.84
N GLU A 66 0.12 -7.59 12.83
CA GLU A 66 -0.08 -6.75 14.02
C GLU A 66 1.10 -6.91 14.99
N THR A 67 1.66 -5.78 15.44
CA THR A 67 2.64 -5.78 16.53
C THR A 67 1.89 -5.80 17.86
N ASN A 68 2.21 -6.77 18.73
CA ASN A 68 1.80 -6.74 20.15
C ASN A 68 2.40 -5.55 20.89
#